data_AF-A0A349WHA5-F1
#
_entry.id   AF-A0A349WHA5-F1
#
_cell.length_a   1.000
_cell.length_b   1.000
_cell.length_c   1.000
_cell.angle_alpha   90.00
_cell.angle_beta   90.00
_cell.angle_gamma   90.00
#
_symmetry.space_group_name_H-M   'P 1'
#
loop_
_entity.id
_entity.type
_entity.pdbx_description
1 polymer ?
#
loop_
_entity_poly.entity_id
_entity_poly.type
_entity_poly.pdbx_seq_one_letter_code
_entity_poly.pdbx_strand_id
1 'polypeptide(L)' 'MHFKISCLLFIRNSDDKLLMLKRNKPPNLGLWSPPGGKLGMDSGESPVECAQREAMEETGLILGE' A
#
# COMPACT_ATOMS: atom_id res chain seq x y z
N MET A 1 20.51 -2.99 -13.41
CA MET A 1 19.62 -2.32 -12.45
C MET A 1 18.42 -3.23 -12.23
N HIS A 2 18.08 -3.52 -10.98
CA HIS A 2 16.89 -4.31 -10.65
C HIS A 2 15.80 -3.33 -10.22
N PHE A 3 14.87 -3.02 -11.13
CA PHE A 3 13.75 -2.15 -10.81
C PHE A 3 12.81 -2.86 -9.83
N LYS A 4 12.22 -2.10 -8.91
CA LYS A 4 11.17 -2.58 -8.02
C LYS A 4 9.92 -1.77 -8.29
N ILE A 5 8.81 -2.46 -8.48
CA ILE A 5 7.49 -1.86 -8.68
C ILE A 5 6.75 -1.88 -7.35
N SER A 6 6.02 -0.81 -7.06
CA SER A 6 5.21 -0.67 -5.86
C SER A 6 3.78 -0.27 -6.20
N CYS A 7 2.83 -0.75 -5.41
CA CYS A 7 1.43 -0.39 -5.44
C CYS A 7 1.12 0.52 -4.25
N LEU A 8 0.36 1.61 -4.47
CA LEU A 8 -0.08 2.53 -3.42
C LEU A 8 -1.60 2.63 -3.41
N LEU A 9 -2.18 2.65 -2.22
CA LEU A 9 -3.62 2.63 -1.97
C LEU A 9 -4.12 4.01 -1.54
N PHE A 10 -4.96 4.64 -2.36
CA PHE A 10 -5.62 5.91 -2.02
C PHE A 10 -7.04 5.66 -1.54
N ILE A 11 -7.16 5.29 -0.27
CA ILE A 11 -8.43 4.98 0.38
C ILE A 11 -9.05 6.26 0.92
N ARG A 12 -10.31 6.52 0.57
CA ARG A 12 -11.08 7.69 1.02
C ARG A 12 -12.26 7.28 1.89
N ASN A 13 -12.53 8.06 2.93
CA ASN A 13 -13.77 7.94 3.69
C ASN A 13 -14.91 8.76 3.04
N SER A 14 -16.10 8.73 3.65
CA SER A 14 -17.28 9.48 3.19
C SER A 14 -17.12 11.01 3.18
N ASP A 15 -16.13 11.54 3.91
CA ASP A 15 -15.79 12.97 3.95
C ASP A 15 -14.71 13.35 2.93
N ASP A 16 -14.37 12.46 1.97
CA ASP A 16 -13.28 12.62 1.00
C ASP A 16 -11.87 12.76 1.63
N LYS A 17 -11.69 12.33 2.89
CA LYS A 17 -10.38 12.32 3.56
C LYS A 17 -9.61 11.05 3.20
N LEU A 18 -8.33 11.20 2.90
CA LEU A 18 -7.42 10.10 2.59
C LEU A 18 -6.86 9.43 3.86
N LEU A 19 -6.83 8.10 3.86
CA LEU A 19 -6.11 7.32 4.86
C LEU A 19 -4.60 7.42 4.60
N MET A 20 -3.84 7.76 5.63
CA MET A 20 -2.39 7.92 5.58
C MET A 20 -1.73 7.20 6.76
N LEU A 21 -0.55 6.62 6.53
CA LEU A 21 0.29 6.01 7.55
C LEU A 21 1.46 6.93 7.89
N LYS A 22 1.70 7.16 9.19
CA LYS A 22 2.90 7.85 9.65
C LYS A 22 4.03 6.84 9.78
N ARG A 23 5.03 6.94 8.92
CA ARG A 23 6.13 5.96 8.85
C ARG A 23 6.93 5.95 10.14
N ASN A 24 7.16 4.76 10.70
CA ASN A 24 7.95 4.53 11.91
C ASN A 24 9.35 3.93 11.62
N LYS A 25 9.72 3.79 10.34
CA LYS A 25 11.00 3.21 9.89
C LYS A 25 11.61 4.04 8.75
N PRO A 26 12.95 4.13 8.67
CA PRO A 26 13.63 4.68 7.49
C PRO A 26 13.47 3.76 6.26
N PRO A 27 13.57 4.30 5.04
CA PRO A 27 13.63 5.72 4.70
C PRO A 27 12.28 6.43 4.99
N ASN A 28 12.31 7.76 5.10
CA ASN A 28 11.12 8.61 5.33
C ASN A 28 10.47 8.47 6.71
N LEU A 29 11.26 8.18 7.75
CA LEU A 29 10.80 8.16 9.14
C LEU A 29 10.07 9.47 9.50
N GLY A 30 8.88 9.37 10.09
CA GLY A 30 8.07 10.50 10.53
C GLY A 30 7.22 11.16 9.43
N LEU A 31 7.46 10.85 8.16
CA LEU A 31 6.64 11.33 7.03
C LEU A 31 5.38 10.48 6.87
N TRP A 32 4.38 11.05 6.19
CA TRP A 32 3.13 10.38 5.86
C TRP A 32 3.21 9.75 4.47
N SER A 33 2.70 8.53 4.33
CA SER A 33 2.52 7.85 3.04
C SER A 33 1.17 7.17 2.97
N PRO A 34 0.57 6.99 1.79
CA PRO A 34 -0.55 6.08 1.64
C PRO A 34 -0.12 4.64 2.02
N PRO A 35 -1.06 3.78 2.42
CA PRO A 35 -0.81 2.35 2.53
C PRO A 35 -0.33 1.75 1.20
N GLY A 36 0.44 0.67 1.27
CA GLY A 36 0.93 -0.04 0.10
C GLY A 36 2.37 -0.51 0.22
N GLY A 37 2.80 -1.28 -0.77
CA GLY A 37 4.10 -1.91 -0.73
C GLY A 37 4.62 -2.36 -2.08
N LYS A 38 5.59 -3.26 -2.06
CA LYS A 38 6.30 -3.73 -3.24
C LYS A 38 5.57 -4.92 -3.83
N LEU A 39 5.47 -4.98 -5.16
CA LEU A 39 4.98 -6.16 -5.84
C LEU A 39 5.93 -7.35 -5.61
N GLY A 40 5.34 -8.51 -5.35
CA GLY A 40 5.97 -9.82 -5.43
C GLY A 40 6.31 -10.19 -6.87
N MET A 41 7.29 -9.51 -7.47
CA MET A 41 7.66 -9.70 -8.88
C MET A 41 8.12 -11.14 -9.18
N ASP A 42 8.82 -11.77 -8.23
CA ASP A 42 9.33 -13.15 -8.40
C ASP A 42 8.20 -14.19 -8.41
N SER A 43 7.05 -13.88 -7.78
CA SER A 43 5.84 -14.72 -7.79
C SER A 43 4.85 -14.34 -8.89
N GLY A 44 5.12 -13.28 -9.67
CA GLY A 44 4.18 -12.77 -10.67
C GLY A 44 2.96 -12.05 -10.10
N GLU A 45 3.06 -11.53 -8.87
CA GLU A 45 1.96 -10.81 -8.21
C GLU A 45 1.49 -9.61 -9.06
N SER A 46 0.19 -9.55 -9.34
CA SER A 46 -0.43 -8.42 -10.05
C SER A 46 -0.60 -7.20 -9.14
N PRO A 47 -0.76 -6.00 -9.71
CA PRO A 47 -1.04 -4.80 -8.91
C PRO A 47 -2.30 -4.92 -8.04
N VAL A 48 -3.32 -5.66 -8.50
CA VAL A 48 -4.58 -5.87 -7.78
C VAL A 48 -4.38 -6.80 -6.59
N GLU A 49 -3.68 -7.91 -6.77
CA GLU A 49 -3.35 -8.83 -5.66
C GLU A 49 -2.47 -8.14 -4.61
N CYS A 50 -1.47 -7.36 -5.06
CA CYS A 50 -0.66 -6.54 -4.16
C CYS A 50 -1.52 -5.53 -3.38
N ALA A 51 -2.45 -4.86 -4.05
CA ALA A 51 -3.37 -3.92 -3.40
C ALA A 51 -4.23 -4.60 -2.33
N GLN A 52 -4.79 -5.78 -2.62
CA GLN A 52 -5.60 -6.55 -1.68
C GLN A 52 -4.78 -7.00 -0.45
N ARG A 53 -3.57 -7.52 -0.68
CA ARG A 53 -2.67 -7.96 0.40
C ARG A 53 -2.25 -6.80 1.30
N GLU A 54 -1.75 -5.71 0.72
CA GLU A 54 -1.27 -4.56 1.49
C GLU A 54 -2.41 -3.85 2.23
N ALA A 55 -3.61 -3.78 1.64
CA ALA A 55 -4.79 -3.26 2.33
C ALA A 55 -5.08 -4.05 3.61
N MET A 56 -5.07 -5.39 3.51
CA MET A 56 -5.31 -6.25 4.66
C MET A 56 -4.18 -6.15 5.70
N GLU A 57 -2.91 -6.20 5.28
CA GLU A 57 -1.74 -6.19 6.17
C GLU A 57 -1.58 -4.86 6.93
N GLU A 58 -1.76 -3.72 6.26
CA GLU A 58 -1.48 -2.41 6.86
C GLU A 58 -2.71 -1.72 7.46
N THR A 59 -3.92 -2.06 7.01
CA THR A 59 -5.16 -1.39 7.41
C THR A 59 -6.25 -2.32 7.94
N GLY A 60 -6.13 -3.63 7.73
CA GLY A 60 -7.17 -4.61 8.06
C GLY A 60 -8.39 -4.58 7.13
N LEU A 61 -8.34 -3.81 6.04
CA LEU A 61 -9.44 -3.70 5.07
C LEU A 61 -9.38 -4.84 4.06
N ILE A 62 -10.53 -5.44 3.79
CA ILE A 62 -10.71 -6.41 2.71
C ILE A 62 -11.33 -5.66 1.53
N LEU A 63 -10.61 -5.61 0.42
CA LEU A 63 -11.12 -5.02 -0.82
C LEU A 63 -12.03 -6.04 -1.52
N GLY A 64 -13.21 -5.60 -1.94
CA GLY A 64 -14.10 -6.41 -2.79
C GLY A 64 -13.57 -6.50 -4.23
N GLU A 65 -14.19 -7.39 -5.01
CA GLU A 65 -14.06 -7.43 -6.48
C GLU A 65 -14.75 -6.24 -7.15
#